data_AF-A0A0V1GDW6-F1
#
_entry.id   AF-A0A0V1GDW6-F1
#
_cell.length_a   1.000
_cell.length_b   1.000
_cell.length_c   1.000
_cell.angle_alpha   90.00
_cell.angle_beta   90.00
_cell.angle_gamma   90.00
#
_symmetry.space_group_name_H-M   'P 1'
#
loop_
_entity.id
_entity.type
_entity.pdbx_description
1 polymer ?
#
loop_
_entity_poly.entity_id
_entity_poly.type
_entity_poly.pdbx_seq_one_letter_code
_entity_poly.pdbx_strand_id
1 'polypeptide(L)' 'MNVASFIAGLNVIVNKMQSLQIELDDEIIIGKVIQCLPSDFDSFRQSWRLSAPKTVTLSDLTSQLLACESDQLCRSMQA' A
#
# COMPACT_ATOMS: atom_id res chain seq x y z
N MET A 1 -6.52 -0.66 11.90
CA MET A 1 -6.83 0.08 10.65
C MET A 1 -6.77 -0.94 9.53
N ASN A 2 -7.75 -1.01 8.63
CA ASN A 2 -7.71 -1.95 7.49
C ASN A 2 -7.06 -1.29 6.26
N VAL A 3 -6.56 -2.10 5.33
CA VAL A 3 -5.89 -1.68 4.10
C VAL A 3 -6.77 -0.73 3.30
N ALA A 4 -8.07 -1.03 3.19
CA ALA A 4 -9.02 -0.19 2.45
C ALA A 4 -9.07 1.26 3.00
N SER A 5 -9.11 1.42 4.32
CA SER A 5 -9.14 2.74 4.98
C SER A 5 -7.80 3.48 4.80
N PHE A 6 -6.68 2.75 4.85
CA PHE A 6 -5.34 3.31 4.63
C PHE A 6 -5.17 3.81 3.19
N ILE A 7 -5.57 3.01 2.20
CA ILE A 7 -5.52 3.37 0.78
C ILE A 7 -6.45 4.55 0.47
N ALA A 8 -7.66 4.55 1.04
CA ALA A 8 -8.58 5.68 0.90
C ALA A 8 -7.95 6.99 1.44
N GLY A 9 -7.30 6.94 2.60
CA GLY A 9 -6.57 8.07 3.17
C GLY A 9 -5.44 8.57 2.27
N LEU A 10 -4.68 7.65 1.66
CA LEU A 10 -3.63 7.98 0.71
C LEU A 10 -4.16 8.64 -0.55
N ASN A 11 -5.26 8.13 -1.12
CA ASN A 11 -5.90 8.73 -2.29
C ASN A 11 -6.37 10.16 -2.01
N VAL A 12 -6.87 10.44 -0.80
CA VAL A 12 -7.20 11.82 -0.39
C VAL A 12 -5.97 12.73 -0.43
N ILE A 13 -4.82 12.25 0.04
CA ILE A 13 -3.57 13.00 0.02
C ILE A 13 -3.09 13.23 -1.42
N VAL A 14 -3.07 12.18 -2.25
CA VAL A 14 -2.66 12.28 -3.67
C VAL A 14 -3.54 13.28 -4.42
N ASN A 15 -4.87 13.18 -4.27
CA ASN A 15 -5.82 14.11 -4.88
C ASN A 15 -5.59 15.56 -4.41
N LYS A 16 -5.22 15.76 -3.15
CA LYS A 16 -4.88 17.08 -2.61
C LYS A 16 -3.57 17.63 -3.18
N MET A 17 -2.57 16.77 -3.43
CA MET A 17 -1.32 17.20 -4.06
C MET A 17 -1.55 17.60 -5.52
N GLN A 18 -2.35 16.80 -6.24
CA GLN A 18 -2.75 17.11 -7.62
C GLN A 18 -3.54 18.42 -7.71
N SER A 19 -4.44 18.71 -6.76
CA SER A 19 -5.18 19.98 -6.74
C SER A 19 -4.28 21.20 -6.48
N LEU A 20 -3.12 21.00 -5.86
CA LEU A 20 -2.07 22.01 -5.69
C LEU A 20 -1.10 22.08 -6.87
N GLN A 21 -1.38 21.38 -7.97
CA GLN A 21 -0.50 21.24 -9.15
C GLN A 21 0.87 20.62 -8.81
N ILE A 22 0.91 19.81 -7.73
CA ILE A 22 2.08 19.01 -7.37
C ILE A 22 1.88 17.63 -7.99
N GLU A 23 2.64 17.35 -9.03
CA GLU A 23 2.69 16.03 -9.65
C GLU A 23 3.55 15.10 -8.79
N LEU A 24 2.97 13.99 -8.37
CA LEU A 24 3.67 12.94 -7.66
C LEU A 24 3.73 11.72 -8.57
N ASP A 25 4.95 11.27 -8.85
CA ASP A 25 5.18 10.03 -9.58
C ASP A 25 4.67 8.82 -8.78
N ASP A 26 4.12 7.83 -9.47
CA ASP A 26 3.64 6.59 -8.86
C ASP A 26 4.73 5.93 -8.01
N GLU A 27 6.00 5.98 -8.42
CA GLU A 27 7.13 5.44 -7.66
C GLU A 27 7.29 6.15 -6.31
N ILE A 28 7.12 7.48 -6.28
CA ILE A 28 7.19 8.29 -5.05
C ILE A 28 6.02 7.94 -4.13
N ILE A 29 4.82 7.84 -4.69
CA ILE A 29 3.61 7.51 -3.92
C ILE A 29 3.77 6.11 -3.33
N ILE A 30 4.11 5.11 -4.15
CA ILE A 30 4.32 3.71 -3.75
C ILE A 30 5.40 3.60 -2.68
N GLY A 31 6.54 4.28 -2.85
CA GLY A 31 7.60 4.33 -1.85
C GLY A 31 7.10 4.86 -0.51
N LYS A 32 6.25 5.89 -0.53
CA LYS A 32 5.63 6.43 0.68
C LYS A 32 4.57 5.51 1.29
N VAL A 33 3.74 4.86 0.49
CA VAL A 33 2.78 3.86 0.97
C VAL A 33 3.52 2.78 1.75
N ILE A 34 4.54 2.15 1.15
CA ILE A 34 5.31 1.07 1.78
C ILE A 34 5.99 1.53 3.07
N GLN A 35 6.56 2.75 3.09
CA GLN A 35 7.18 3.31 4.30
C GLN A 35 6.17 3.55 5.42
N CYS A 36 4.96 3.99 5.09
CA CYS A 36 3.94 4.38 6.05
C CYS A 36 2.96 3.25 6.43
N LEU A 37 3.13 2.04 5.88
CA LEU A 37 2.29 0.89 6.25
C LEU A 37 2.36 0.62 7.77
N PRO A 38 1.23 0.23 8.41
CA PRO A 38 1.22 -0.21 9.80
C PRO A 38 2.20 -1.36 10.06
N SER A 39 2.63 -1.53 11.30
CA SER A 39 3.56 -2.61 11.70
C SER A 39 3.02 -4.01 11.41
N ASP A 40 1.69 -4.18 11.40
CA ASP A 40 1.02 -5.44 11.06
C ASP A 40 1.34 -5.92 9.62
N PHE A 41 1.85 -5.02 8.77
CA PHE A 41 2.27 -5.29 7.39
C PHE A 41 3.80 -5.37 7.24
N ASP A 42 4.57 -5.54 8.32
CA ASP A 42 6.03 -5.60 8.24
C ASP A 42 6.53 -6.74 7.35
N SER A 43 5.90 -7.92 7.40
CA SER A 43 6.24 -9.03 6.51
C SER A 43 6.03 -8.67 5.04
N PHE A 44 4.93 -7.99 4.71
CA PHE A 44 4.66 -7.50 3.36
C PHE A 44 5.72 -6.47 2.94
N ARG A 45 6.01 -5.49 3.80
CA ARG A 45 7.02 -4.45 3.56
C ARG A 45 8.40 -5.04 3.30
N GLN A 46 8.83 -6.06 4.06
CA GLN A 46 10.11 -6.73 3.83
C GLN A 46 10.10 -7.53 2.52
N SER A 47 9.04 -8.29 2.25
CA SER A 47 8.91 -9.03 0.99
C SER A 47 8.94 -8.08 -0.21
N TRP A 48 8.22 -6.96 -0.13
CA TRP A 48 8.21 -5.94 -1.18
C TRP A 48 9.61 -5.39 -1.46
N ARG A 49 10.40 -5.09 -0.43
CA ARG A 49 11.78 -4.61 -0.61
C ARG A 49 12.68 -5.61 -1.36
N LEU A 50 12.40 -6.90 -1.25
CA LEU A 50 13.20 -7.95 -1.88
C LEU A 50 12.75 -8.25 -3.31
N SER A 51 11.44 -8.14 -3.59
CA SER A 51 10.84 -8.65 -4.83
C SER A 51 9.92 -7.67 -5.54
N ALA A 52 9.97 -6.38 -5.22
CA ALA A 52 9.16 -5.37 -5.89
C ALA A 52 9.39 -5.44 -7.42
N PRO A 53 8.31 -5.46 -8.23
CA PRO A 53 8.44 -5.36 -9.67
C PRO A 53 9.12 -4.04 -10.07
N LYS A 54 9.90 -4.06 -11.15
CA LYS A 54 10.54 -2.85 -11.70
C LYS A 54 9.53 -1.80 -12.16
N THR A 55 8.34 -2.25 -12.55
CA THR A 55 7.23 -1.40 -12.98
C THR A 55 6.00 -1.86 -12.22
N VAL A 56 5.55 -1.05 -11.28
CA VAL A 56 4.41 -1.37 -10.44
C VAL A 56 3.51 -0.17 -10.35
N THR A 57 2.21 -0.38 -10.58
CA THR A 57 1.21 0.67 -10.49
C THR A 57 0.62 0.73 -9.09
N LEU A 58 -0.03 1.84 -8.76
CA LEU A 58 -0.80 1.95 -7.51
C LEU A 58 -1.93 0.91 -7.41
N SER A 59 -2.50 0.51 -8.55
CA SER A 59 -3.52 -0.55 -8.61
C SER A 59 -2.95 -1.92 -8.24
N ASP A 60 -1.76 -2.24 -8.72
CA ASP A 60 -1.07 -3.50 -8.41
C ASP A 60 -0.74 -3.57 -6.92
N LEU A 61 -0.18 -2.50 -6.36
CA LEU A 61 0.12 -2.41 -4.93
C LEU A 61 -1.14 -2.57 -4.07
N THR A 62 -2.22 -1.88 -4.45
CA THR A 62 -3.52 -1.95 -3.76
C THR A 62 -4.04 -3.39 -3.73
N SER A 63 -4.00 -4.08 -4.87
CA SER A 63 -4.46 -5.47 -4.99
C SER A 63 -3.65 -6.41 -4.11
N GLN A 64 -2.32 -6.24 -4.08
CA GLN A 64 -1.43 -7.05 -3.25
C GLN A 64 -1.64 -6.82 -1.74
N LEU A 65 -1.86 -5.57 -1.33
CA LEU A 65 -2.15 -5.26 0.07
C LEU A 65 -3.48 -5.85 0.53
N LEU A 66 -4.52 -5.79 -0.31
CA LEU A 66 -5.83 -6.40 0.00
C LEU A 66 -5.72 -7.93 0.11
N ALA A 67 -4.96 -8.57 -0.79
CA ALA A 67 -4.70 -10.00 -0.70
C ALA A 67 -3.95 -10.35 0.59
N CYS A 68 -2.95 -9.55 0.97
CA CYS A 68 -2.21 -9.74 2.22
C CYS A 68 -3.11 -9.64 3.46
N GLU A 69 -3.99 -8.64 3.52
CA GLU A 69 -4.95 -8.49 4.62
C GLU A 69 -5.93 -9.68 4.68
N SER A 70 -6.44 -10.13 3.53
CA SER A 70 -7.32 -11.31 3.45
C SER A 70 -6.63 -12.56 3.96
N ASP A 71 -5.37 -12.79 3.59
CA ASP A 71 -4.59 -13.94 4.04
C ASP A 71 -4.32 -13.90 5.55
N GLN A 72 -4.04 -12.71 6.11
CA GLN A 72 -3.89 -12.52 7.56
C GLN A 72 -5.18 -12.86 8.29
N LEU A 73 -6.34 -12.37 7.82
CA LEU A 73 -7.65 -12.66 8.39
C LEU A 73 -7.97 -14.16 8.35
N CYS A 74 -7.73 -14.82 7.22
CA CYS A 74 -7.91 -16.27 7.07
C CYS A 74 -7.07 -17.06 8.08
N ARG A 75 -5.80 -16.67 8.29
CA ARG A 75 -4.92 -17.32 9.27
C ARG A 75 -5.37 -17.09 10.70
N SER A 76 -5.82 -15.88 11.04
CA SER A 76 -6.34 -15.57 12.38
C SER A 76 -7.62 -16.33 12.72
N MET A 77 -8.43 -16.71 11.73
CA MET A 77 -9.63 -17.53 11.95
C MET A 77 -9.33 -19.02 12.13
N GLN A 78 -8.14 -19.49 11.73
CA GLN A 78 -7.71 -20.88 11.83
C GLN A 78 -6.88 -21.17 13.09
N ALA A 79 -6.51 -20.14 13.85
CA ALA A 79 -5.74 -20.21 15.10
C ALA A 79 -6.66 -20.19 16.32
#